data_AF-A0A0F0FP69-F1
#
_entry.id   AF-A0A0F0FP69-F1
#
_cell.length_a   1.000
_cell.length_b   1.000
_cell.length_c   1.000
_cell.angle_alpha   90.00
_cell.angle_beta   90.00
_cell.angle_gamma   90.00
#
_symmetry.space_group_name_H-M   'P 1'
#
loop_
_entity.id
_entity.type
_entity.pdbx_description
1 polymer ?
#
loop_
_entity_poly.entity_id
_entity_poly.type
_entity_poly.pdbx_seq_one_letter_code
_entity_poly.pdbx_strand_id
1 'polypeptide(L)' 'MKNIRLTAAALVALPGFAAAQSVTLYGVVDTGVEYINHIGAARDSVARMPGLTGTVPSRWACAAAKISARA' A
#
# COMPACT_ATOMS: atom_id res chain seq x y z
N MET A 1 -40.54 31.43 1.58
CA MET A 1 -39.15 31.90 1.82
C MET A 1 -38.47 31.26 3.02
N LYS A 2 -39.18 30.86 4.10
CA LYS A 2 -38.57 30.21 5.28
C LYS A 2 -38.01 28.80 5.00
N ASN A 3 -38.69 28.05 4.14
CA ASN A 3 -38.33 26.70 3.70
C ASN A 3 -37.02 26.63 2.90
N ILE A 4 -36.72 27.63 2.06
CA ILE A 4 -35.50 27.66 1.25
C ILE A 4 -34.22 27.82 2.09
N ARG A 5 -34.32 28.52 3.23
CA ARG A 5 -33.20 28.72 4.16
C ARG A 5 -32.88 27.45 4.93
N LEU A 6 -33.92 26.70 5.31
CA LEU A 6 -33.79 25.40 5.97
C LEU A 6 -33.17 24.35 5.04
N THR A 7 -33.57 24.32 3.77
CA THR A 7 -32.99 23.38 2.78
C THR A 7 -31.54 23.71 2.43
N ALA A 8 -31.17 24.99 2.35
CA ALA A 8 -29.79 25.41 2.10
C ALA A 8 -28.86 25.05 3.28
N ALA A 9 -29.33 25.20 4.52
CA ALA A 9 -28.57 24.80 5.71
C ALA A 9 -28.33 23.28 5.77
N ALA A 10 -29.30 22.47 5.33
CA ALA A 10 -29.13 21.02 5.25
C ALA A 10 -28.09 20.58 4.20
N LEU A 11 -27.97 21.31 3.09
CA LEU A 11 -27.02 21.00 2.02
C LEU A 11 -25.55 21.26 2.43
N VAL A 12 -25.32 22.26 3.28
CA VAL A 12 -23.98 22.62 3.81
C VAL A 12 -23.47 21.63 4.88
N ALA A 13 -24.34 20.81 5.47
CA ALA A 13 -23.97 19.80 6.46
C ALA A 13 -23.49 18.46 5.84
N LEU A 14 -23.71 18.25 4.54
CA LEU A 14 -23.34 17.01 3.83
C LEU A 14 -21.82 16.74 3.67
N PRO A 15 -20.91 17.73 3.48
CA PRO A 15 -19.50 17.45 3.26
C PRO A 15 -18.75 16.92 4.50
N GLY A 16 -19.39 16.90 5.67
CA GLY A 16 -18.81 16.35 6.91
C GLY A 16 -18.83 14.81 7.00
N PHE A 17 -19.48 14.10 6.08
CA PHE A 17 -19.58 12.63 6.08
C PHE A 17 -18.42 11.91 5.37
N ALA A 18 -17.31 12.60 5.09
CA ALA A 18 -16.09 11.97 4.58
C ALA A 18 -15.33 11.23 5.72
N ALA A 19 -15.93 10.18 6.26
CA ALA A 19 -15.43 9.40 7.41
C ALA A 19 -14.38 8.33 7.05
N ALA A 20 -13.40 8.65 6.20
CA ALA A 20 -12.28 7.77 5.90
C ALA A 20 -11.05 8.59 5.45
N GLN A 21 -10.27 9.09 6.41
CA GLN A 21 -9.03 9.84 6.12
C GLN A 21 -7.76 9.05 6.44
N SER A 22 -7.87 7.82 6.99
CA SER A 22 -6.71 6.98 7.29
C SER A 22 -6.46 5.98 6.17
N VAL A 23 -5.38 6.25 5.44
CA VAL A 23 -4.82 5.38 4.41
C VAL A 23 -3.49 4.86 4.92
N THR A 24 -3.37 3.54 5.09
CA THR A 24 -2.13 2.90 5.50
C THR A 24 -1.41 2.38 4.26
N LEU A 25 -0.23 2.93 3.98
CA LEU A 25 0.67 2.45 2.95
C LEU A 25 1.60 1.43 3.58
N TYR A 26 1.71 0.24 2.98
CA TYR A 26 2.62 -0.80 3.43
C TYR A 26 3.34 -1.41 2.22
N GLY A 27 4.58 -1.78 2.43
CA GLY A 27 5.38 -2.45 1.41
C GLY A 27 6.48 -3.27 2.06
N VAL A 28 6.91 -4.29 1.33
CA VAL A 28 8.05 -5.13 1.66
C VAL A 28 9.04 -5.00 0.51
N VAL A 29 10.28 -4.67 0.85
CA VAL A 29 11.40 -4.59 -0.10
C VAL A 29 12.30 -5.78 0.15
N ASP A 30 12.47 -6.61 -0.88
CA ASP A 30 13.32 -7.78 -0.86
C ASP A 30 14.51 -7.56 -1.79
N THR A 31 15.70 -7.46 -1.19
CA THR A 31 16.97 -7.21 -1.87
C THR A 31 18.04 -8.09 -1.27
N GLY A 32 18.85 -8.74 -2.11
CA GLY A 32 19.88 -9.66 -1.65
C GLY A 32 20.95 -9.86 -2.71
N VAL A 33 22.16 -10.18 -2.27
CA VAL A 33 23.32 -10.48 -3.11
C VAL A 33 23.55 -11.98 -3.09
N GLU A 34 23.63 -12.60 -4.26
CA GLU A 34 23.94 -14.01 -4.43
C GLU A 34 25.37 -14.18 -4.97
N TYR A 35 26.10 -15.10 -4.36
CA TYR A 35 27.38 -15.58 -4.87
C TYR A 35 27.20 -17.04 -5.29
N ILE A 36 27.29 -17.28 -6.61
CA ILE A 36 27.13 -18.61 -7.18
C ILE A 36 28.48 -19.06 -7.72
N ASN A 37 28.91 -20.24 -7.30
CA ASN A 37 30.14 -20.87 -7.77
C ASN A 37 29.82 -22.00 -8.73
N HIS A 38 30.81 -22.41 -9.52
CA HIS A 38 30.73 -23.59 -10.39
C HIS A 38 29.64 -23.48 -11.47
N ILE A 39 29.51 -22.31 -12.09
CA ILE A 39 28.58 -22.09 -13.20
C ILE A 39 29.19 -22.64 -14.50
N GLY A 40 28.41 -23.44 -15.22
CA GLY A 40 28.79 -23.98 -16.53
C GLY A 40 29.94 -25.00 -16.47
N ALA A 41 30.37 -25.47 -17.65
CA ALA A 41 31.46 -26.45 -17.77
C ALA A 41 32.83 -25.87 -17.36
N ALA A 42 33.00 -24.55 -17.46
CA ALA A 42 34.22 -23.82 -17.12
C ALA A 42 34.37 -23.53 -15.61
N ARG A 43 33.38 -23.89 -14.79
CA ARG A 43 33.42 -23.77 -13.31
C ARG A 43 33.56 -22.31 -12.81
N ASP A 44 32.94 -21.38 -13.50
CA ASP A 44 33.03 -19.95 -13.21
C ASP A 44 32.26 -19.53 -11.94
N SER A 45 32.64 -18.38 -11.37
CA SER A 45 31.97 -17.78 -10.21
C SER A 45 31.36 -16.42 -10.57
N VAL A 46 30.14 -16.15 -10.11
CA VAL A 46 29.44 -14.87 -10.37
C VAL A 46 28.81 -14.35 -9.09
N ALA A 47 29.09 -13.08 -8.78
CA ALA A 47 28.36 -12.30 -7.78
C ALA A 47 27.31 -11.44 -8.49
N ARG A 48 26.04 -11.54 -8.07
CA ARG A 48 24.93 -10.79 -8.68
C ARG A 48 23.85 -10.44 -7.67
N MET A 49 22.99 -9.49 -8.04
CA MET A 49 21.82 -9.09 -7.26
C MET A 49 20.54 -9.59 -7.98
N PRO A 50 19.94 -10.72 -7.59
CA PRO A 50 18.68 -11.19 -8.17
C PRO A 50 17.50 -10.24 -7.85
N GLY A 51 16.53 -10.17 -8.76
CA GLY A 51 15.29 -9.41 -8.55
C GLY A 51 14.27 -10.08 -7.60
N LEU A 52 14.51 -11.34 -7.23
CA LEU A 52 13.75 -12.12 -6.24
C LEU A 52 14.77 -12.94 -5.45
N THR A 53 14.95 -12.66 -4.15
CA THR A 53 15.97 -13.34 -3.34
C THR A 53 15.50 -14.71 -2.81
N GLY A 54 14.26 -15.09 -3.10
CA GLY A 54 13.64 -16.32 -2.61
C GLY A 54 13.12 -16.25 -1.16
N THR A 55 13.18 -15.09 -0.51
CA THR A 55 12.65 -14.91 0.86
C THR A 55 11.15 -14.55 0.86
N VAL A 56 10.82 -13.31 0.54
CA VAL A 56 9.46 -12.80 0.39
C VAL A 56 9.46 -11.88 -0.83
N PRO A 57 8.61 -12.12 -1.84
CA PRO A 57 8.57 -11.24 -3.00
C PRO A 57 8.28 -9.79 -2.61
N SER A 58 9.02 -8.86 -3.22
CA SER A 58 8.78 -7.42 -3.10
C SER A 58 7.33 -7.07 -3.46
N ARG A 59 6.65 -6.32 -2.60
CA ARG A 59 5.23 -5.95 -2.78
C ARG A 59 4.94 -4.60 -2.17
N TRP A 60 3.97 -3.90 -2.73
CA TRP A 60 3.45 -2.65 -2.20
C TRP A 60 1.93 -2.74 -2.15
N ALA A 61 1.31 -2.07 -1.18
CA ALA A 61 -0.13 -1.99 -1.08
C ALA A 61 -0.57 -0.81 -0.20
N CYS A 62 -1.86 -0.53 -0.30
CA CYS A 62 -2.52 0.60 0.32
C CYS A 62 -3.87 0.12 0.84
N ALA A 63 -4.10 0.24 2.15
CA ALA A 63 -5.36 -0.15 2.79
C ALA A 63 -6.06 1.10 3.37
N ALA A 64 -7.36 1.23 3.09
CA ALA A 64 -8.20 2.24 3.72
C ALA A 64 -8.95 1.61 4.90
N ALA A 65 -8.94 2.26 6.06
CA ALA A 65 -9.70 1.78 7.22
C ALA A 65 -11.14 2.30 7.18
N LYS A 66 -12.14 1.39 7.28
CA LYS A 66 -13.51 1.77 7.64
C LYS A 66 -13.57 1.91 9.16
N ILE A 67 -13.85 3.11 9.65
CA ILE A 67 -14.24 3.32 11.05
C ILE A 67 -15.64 2.72 11.21
N SER A 68 -15.70 1.48 11.72
CA SER A 68 -16.94 0.90 12.22
C SER A 68 -17.28 1.63 13.51
N ALA A 69 -18.25 2.54 13.45
CA ALA A 69 -18.85 3.14 14.64
C ALA A 69 -19.58 2.04 15.40
N ARG A 70 -18.85 1.35 16.28
CA ARG A 70 -19.41 0.44 17.27
C ARG A 70 -19.85 1.32 18.44
N ALA A 71 -21.13 1.68 18.42
CA ALA A 71 -21.85 2.21 19.59
C ALA A 71 -22.30 1.04 20.47
#